data_AF-A0A2V8QPG6-F1
#
_entry.id   AF-A0A2V8QPG6-F1
#
_cell.length_a   1.000
_cell.length_b   1.000
_cell.length_c   1.000
_cell.angle_alpha   90.00
_cell.angle_beta   90.00
_cell.angle_gamma   90.00
#
_symmetry.space_group_name_H-M   'P 1'
#
loop_
_entity.id
_entity.type
_entity.pdbx_description
1 polymer ?
#
loop_
_entity_poly.entity_id
_entity_poly.type
_entity_poly.pdbx_seq_one_letter_code
_entity_poly.pdbx_strand_id
1 'polypeptide(L)'
;MAGDAEARERAYDVYSSPLEIEGEPGQLLTLVDATEASEAEQDLRRQEALAAVGRAAATVSHEIKNPLGSIRLGVAMLRDMTKDKEAINTIDLVERGIEHLSKLTLDVTQFSRRSKL
;
A
#
# COMPACT_ATOMS: atom_id res chain seq x y z
N MET A 1 10.72 -5.59 41.18
CA MET A 1 10.60 -5.39 39.72
C MET A 1 9.37 -6.17 39.27
N ALA A 2 8.21 -5.52 39.31
CA ALA A 2 6.96 -6.08 38.79
C ALA A 2 6.98 -5.89 37.28
N GLY A 3 6.83 -6.97 36.53
CA GLY A 3 6.77 -6.93 35.07
C GLY A 3 5.49 -6.24 34.62
N ASP A 4 5.64 -5.31 33.67
CA ASP A 4 4.56 -4.89 32.78
C ASP A 4 4.01 -6.15 32.09
N ALA A 5 2.92 -6.69 32.63
CA ALA A 5 2.06 -7.58 31.87
C ALA A 5 1.28 -6.67 30.91
N GLU A 6 1.77 -6.51 29.69
CA GLU A 6 1.01 -5.88 28.59
C GLU A 6 -0.40 -6.47 28.58
N ALA A 7 -1.40 -5.62 28.83
CA ALA A 7 -2.79 -6.02 28.77
C ALA A 7 -3.09 -6.42 27.32
N ARG A 8 -3.16 -7.73 27.06
CA ARG A 8 -3.49 -8.25 25.74
C ARG A 8 -4.95 -7.89 25.45
N GLU A 9 -5.17 -7.10 24.40
CA GLU A 9 -6.49 -6.74 23.92
C GLU A 9 -7.25 -8.02 23.54
N ARG A 10 -8.53 -8.10 23.95
CA ARG A 10 -9.39 -9.25 23.66
C ARG A 10 -10.71 -8.76 23.09
N ALA A 11 -11.19 -9.43 22.05
CA ALA A 11 -12.48 -9.15 21.46
C ALA A 11 -13.49 -10.21 21.90
N TYR A 12 -14.68 -9.76 22.28
CA TYR A 12 -15.79 -10.64 22.65
C TYR A 12 -17.03 -10.25 21.87
N ASP A 13 -17.66 -11.23 21.23
CA ASP A 13 -19.03 -11.07 20.75
C ASP A 13 -19.95 -11.19 21.96
N VAL A 14 -20.78 -10.17 22.16
CA VAL A 14 -21.69 -10.08 23.31
C VAL A 14 -23.12 -10.22 22.82
N TYR A 15 -23.76 -11.32 23.23
CA TYR A 15 -25.17 -11.56 22.98
C TYR A 15 -25.93 -11.39 24.28
N SER A 16 -27.07 -10.72 24.20
CA SER A 16 -27.97 -10.55 25.33
C SER A 16 -29.38 -10.95 24.95
N SER A 17 -29.99 -11.78 25.80
CA SER A 17 -31.39 -12.14 25.66
C SER A 17 -32.10 -12.02 27.02
N PRO A 18 -33.33 -11.51 27.05
CA PRO A 18 -34.13 -11.56 28.27
C PRO A 18 -34.49 -13.02 28.59
N LEU A 19 -34.57 -13.36 29.87
CA LEU A 19 -35.16 -14.62 30.32
C LEU A 19 -35.99 -14.40 31.58
N GLU A 20 -36.78 -15.40 31.96
CA GLU A 20 -37.56 -15.40 33.19
C GLU A 20 -37.09 -16.57 34.05
N ILE A 21 -36.75 -16.30 35.31
CA ILE A 21 -36.37 -17.34 36.28
C ILE A 21 -37.39 -17.27 37.41
N GLU A 22 -38.22 -18.31 37.54
CA GLU A 22 -39.21 -18.42 38.62
C GLU A 22 -40.19 -17.23 38.71
N GLY A 23 -40.56 -16.61 37.58
CA GLY A 23 -41.45 -15.44 37.55
C GLY A 23 -40.73 -14.10 37.63
N GLU A 24 -39.42 -14.09 37.89
CA GLU A 24 -38.61 -12.88 37.98
C GLU A 24 -37.89 -12.58 36.65
N PRO A 25 -37.92 -11.31 36.16
CA PRO A 25 -37.18 -10.90 34.98
C PRO A 25 -35.66 -11.04 35.18
N GLY A 26 -35.01 -11.69 34.22
CA GLY A 26 -33.57 -11.89 34.18
C GLY A 26 -32.98 -11.59 32.79
N GLN A 27 -31.66 -11.67 32.71
CA GLN A 27 -30.92 -11.43 31.47
C GLN A 27 -29.82 -12.47 31.30
N LEU A 28 -29.81 -13.13 30.15
CA LEU A 28 -28.76 -14.06 29.74
C LEU A 28 -27.77 -13.25 28.94
N LEU A 29 -26.55 -13.13 29.47
CA LEU A 29 -25.42 -12.55 28.77
C LEU A 29 -24.50 -13.69 28.32
N THR A 30 -24.24 -13.78 27.03
CA THR A 30 -23.25 -14.71 26.46
C THR A 30 -22.11 -13.90 25.90
N LEU A 31 -20.89 -14.22 26.35
CA LEU A 31 -19.66 -13.65 25.82
C LEU A 31 -18.93 -14.76 25.08
N VAL A 32 -18.71 -14.58 23.78
CA VAL A 32 -17.93 -15.51 22.96
C VAL A 32 -16.60 -14.85 22.67
N ASP A 33 -15.49 -15.52 23.01
CA ASP A 33 -14.16 -15.01 22.67
C ASP A 33 -14.00 -15.04 21.14
N ALA A 34 -13.89 -13.86 20.55
CA ALA A 34 -13.75 -13.64 19.12
C ALA A 34 -12.40 -13.00 18.79
N THR A 35 -11.43 -13.05 19.73
CA THR A 35 -10.14 -12.37 19.59
C THR A 35 -9.41 -12.81 18.32
N GLU A 36 -9.26 -14.12 18.09
CA GLU A 36 -8.57 -14.64 16.90
C GLU A 36 -9.28 -14.26 15.59
N ALA A 37 -10.61 -14.29 15.57
CA ALA A 37 -11.40 -13.93 14.40
C ALA A 37 -11.28 -12.43 14.08
N SER A 38 -11.34 -11.58 15.11
CA SER A 38 -11.16 -10.14 14.99
C SER A 38 -9.74 -9.77 14.52
N GLU A 39 -8.70 -10.40 15.08
CA GLU A 39 -7.31 -10.23 14.65
C GLU A 39 -7.14 -10.62 13.17
N ALA A 40 -7.66 -11.79 12.78
CA ALA A 40 -7.60 -12.26 11.39
C ALA A 40 -8.35 -11.33 10.42
N GLU A 41 -9.51 -10.80 10.81
CA GLU A 41 -10.25 -9.85 9.99
C GLU A 41 -9.48 -8.53 9.82
N GLN A 42 -8.86 -8.01 10.89
CA GLN A 42 -8.03 -6.82 10.82
C GLN A 42 -6.81 -7.02 9.90
N ASP A 43 -6.14 -8.15 10.02
CA ASP A 43 -5.02 -8.50 9.15
C ASP A 43 -5.45 -8.63 7.69
N LEU A 44 -6.59 -9.26 7.42
CA LEU A 44 -7.16 -9.36 6.08
C LEU A 44 -7.44 -7.97 5.50
N ARG A 45 -8.14 -7.09 6.25
CA ARG A 45 -8.42 -5.72 5.81
C ARG A 45 -7.13 -4.94 5.52
N ARG A 46 -6.09 -5.14 6.34
CA ARG A 46 -4.77 -4.52 6.13
C ARG A 46 -4.10 -5.02 4.85
N GLN A 47 -4.15 -6.33 4.59
CA GLN A 47 -3.62 -6.92 3.37
C GLN A 47 -4.37 -6.42 2.12
N GLU A 48 -5.70 -6.33 2.17
CA GLU A 48 -6.50 -5.80 1.09
C GLU A 48 -6.17 -4.34 0.79
N ALA A 49 -6.02 -3.51 1.83
CA ALA A 49 -5.62 -2.11 1.70
C ALA A 49 -4.24 -1.98 1.05
N LEU A 50 -3.25 -2.75 1.51
CA LEU A 50 -1.91 -2.77 0.92
C LEU A 50 -1.93 -3.23 -0.54
N ALA A 51 -2.73 -4.25 -0.87
CA ALA A 51 -2.90 -4.73 -2.23
C ALA A 51 -3.54 -3.66 -3.14
N ALA A 52 -4.51 -2.89 -2.62
CA ALA A 52 -5.11 -1.78 -3.35
C ALA A 52 -4.10 -0.66 -3.63
N VAL A 53 -3.30 -0.27 -2.62
CA VAL A 53 -2.20 0.70 -2.77
C VAL A 53 -1.20 0.21 -3.81
N GLY A 54 -0.82 -1.07 -3.76
CA GLY A 54 0.09 -1.66 -4.73
C GLY A 54 -0.42 -1.61 -6.18
N ARG A 55 -1.70 -1.95 -6.39
CA ARG A 55 -2.34 -1.81 -7.71
C ARG A 55 -2.34 -0.36 -8.20
N ALA A 56 -2.70 0.59 -7.34
CA ALA A 56 -2.68 2.01 -7.69
C ALA A 56 -1.27 2.50 -8.03
N ALA A 57 -0.27 2.12 -7.24
CA ALA A 57 1.14 2.44 -7.48
C ALA A 57 1.64 1.88 -8.82
N ALA A 58 1.22 0.67 -9.19
CA ALA A 58 1.55 0.09 -10.49
C ALA A 58 0.94 0.88 -11.65
N THR A 59 -0.33 1.27 -11.54
CA THR A 59 -1.01 2.10 -12.55
C THR A 59 -0.30 3.44 -12.72
N VAL A 60 -0.04 4.16 -11.63
CA VAL A 60 0.68 5.45 -11.65
C VAL A 60 2.06 5.28 -12.29
N SER A 61 2.76 4.20 -11.96
CA SER A 61 4.08 3.92 -12.54
C SER A 61 4.02 3.66 -14.05
N HIS A 62 2.99 2.98 -14.53
CA HIS A 62 2.75 2.83 -15.96
C HIS A 62 2.44 4.18 -16.63
N GLU A 63 1.61 5.01 -15.99
CA GLU A 63 1.25 6.32 -16.52
C GLU A 63 2.41 7.31 -16.53
N ILE A 64 3.37 7.22 -15.62
CA ILE A 64 4.61 8.05 -15.62
C ILE A 64 5.59 7.58 -16.71
N LYS A 65 5.71 6.28 -16.94
CA LYS A 65 6.60 5.74 -17.99
C LYS A 65 6.23 6.25 -19.38
N ASN A 66 4.95 6.46 -19.65
CA ASN A 66 4.46 6.92 -20.94
C ASN A 66 5.00 8.31 -21.35
N PRO A 67 4.76 9.40 -20.59
CA PRO A 67 5.30 10.72 -20.90
C PRO A 67 6.83 10.74 -20.86
N LEU A 68 7.48 9.99 -19.95
CA LEU A 68 8.96 9.86 -19.98
C LEU A 68 9.46 9.26 -21.30
N GLY A 69 8.74 8.27 -21.84
CA GLY A 69 9.03 7.69 -23.15
C GLY A 69 8.93 8.72 -24.28
N SER A 70 7.85 9.50 -24.31
CA SER A 70 7.65 10.57 -25.30
C SER A 70 8.70 11.68 -25.19
N ILE A 71 9.04 12.11 -23.97
CA ILE A 71 10.09 13.11 -23.73
C ILE A 71 11.44 12.56 -24.22
N ARG A 72 11.78 11.31 -23.89
CA ARG A 72 13.03 10.67 -24.35
C ARG A 72 13.14 10.65 -25.87
N LEU A 73 12.04 10.35 -26.56
CA LEU A 73 12.01 10.38 -28.03
C LEU A 73 12.29 11.79 -28.57
N GLY A 74 11.63 12.81 -28.02
CA GLY A 74 11.85 14.20 -28.44
C GLY A 74 13.30 14.66 -28.19
N VAL A 75 13.87 14.28 -27.04
CA VAL A 75 15.27 14.58 -26.70
C VAL A 75 16.24 13.89 -27.66
N ALA A 76 15.99 12.62 -28.02
CA ALA A 76 16.78 11.90 -29.02
C ALA A 76 16.73 12.58 -30.40
N MET A 77 15.55 13.07 -30.82
CA MET A 77 15.43 13.83 -32.07
C MET A 77 16.21 15.15 -32.01
N LEU A 78 16.15 15.88 -30.89
CA LEU A 78 16.93 17.10 -30.70
C LEU A 78 18.44 16.84 -30.76
N ARG A 79 18.89 15.70 -30.22
CA ARG A 79 20.29 15.25 -30.30
C ARG A 79 20.77 15.08 -31.73
N ASP A 80 19.95 14.47 -32.58
CA ASP A 80 20.27 14.23 -33.99
C ASP A 80 20.29 15.53 -34.81
N MET A 81 19.58 16.57 -34.37
CA MET A 81 19.45 17.85 -35.08
C MET A 81 20.53 18.87 -34.76
N THR A 82 21.36 18.66 -33.72
CA THR A 82 22.36 19.63 -33.27
C THR A 82 23.78 19.09 -33.27
N LYS A 83 24.74 19.96 -33.59
CA LYS A 83 26.18 19.72 -33.36
C LYS A 83 26.77 20.69 -32.34
N ASP A 84 25.94 21.59 -31.81
CA ASP A 84 26.35 22.54 -30.81
C ASP A 84 26.68 21.81 -29.50
N LYS A 85 27.89 22.04 -28.97
CA LYS A 85 28.39 21.31 -27.79
C LYS A 85 27.60 21.65 -26.52
N GLU A 86 27.12 22.88 -26.40
CA GLU A 86 26.38 23.32 -25.22
C GLU A 86 24.96 22.73 -25.21
N ALA A 87 24.31 22.71 -26.37
CA ALA A 87 23.05 22.00 -26.58
C ALA A 87 23.19 20.50 -26.29
N ILE A 88 24.27 19.85 -26.78
CA ILE A 88 24.55 18.44 -26.50
C ILE A 88 24.71 18.19 -24.99
N ASN A 89 25.47 19.02 -24.28
CA ASN A 89 25.63 18.88 -22.82
C ASN A 89 24.29 19.02 -22.07
N THR A 90 23.43 19.92 -22.53
CA THR A 90 22.09 20.11 -21.96
C THR A 90 21.20 18.89 -22.22
N ILE A 91 21.25 18.36 -23.44
CA ILE A 91 20.55 17.12 -23.82
C ILE A 91 21.01 15.95 -22.94
N ASP A 92 22.33 15.76 -22.77
CA ASP A 92 22.88 14.70 -21.92
C ASP A 92 22.40 14.82 -20.46
N LEU A 93 22.26 16.05 -19.95
CA LEU A 93 21.71 16.28 -18.61
C LEU A 93 20.25 15.84 -18.50
N VAL A 94 19.43 16.19 -19.49
CA VAL A 94 18.01 15.81 -19.53
C VAL A 94 17.86 14.29 -19.68
N GLU A 95 18.64 13.64 -20.53
CA GLU A 95 18.62 12.19 -20.71
C GLU A 95 18.93 11.44 -19.40
N ARG A 96 19.96 11.89 -18.66
CA ARG A 96 20.27 11.34 -17.32
C ARG A 96 19.12 11.51 -16.34
N GLY A 97 18.43 12.66 -16.37
CA GLY A 97 17.25 12.92 -15.54
C GLY A 97 16.09 11.97 -15.86
N ILE A 98 15.80 11.74 -17.14
CA ILE A 98 14.76 10.80 -17.59
C ILE A 98 15.11 9.37 -17.17
N GLU A 99 16.37 8.97 -17.28
CA GLU A 99 16.82 7.64 -16.87
C GLU A 99 16.71 7.45 -15.36
N HIS A 100 17.06 8.46 -14.57
CA HIS A 100 16.85 8.46 -13.11
C HIS A 100 15.36 8.27 -12.78
N LEU A 101 14.48 9.10 -13.36
CA LEU A 101 13.03 9.03 -13.09
C LEU A 101 12.44 7.68 -13.51
N SER A 102 12.93 7.11 -14.61
CA SER A 102 12.53 5.77 -15.06
C SER A 102 12.90 4.68 -14.04
N LYS A 103 14.07 4.80 -13.38
CA LYS A 103 14.51 3.88 -12.32
C LYS A 103 13.64 4.01 -11.06
N LEU A 104 13.40 5.23 -10.58
CA LEU A 104 12.52 5.47 -9.42
C LEU A 104 11.10 4.91 -9.62
N THR A 105 10.59 5.03 -10.85
CA THR A 105 9.27 4.51 -11.21
C THR A 105 9.23 2.97 -11.18
N LEU A 106 10.36 2.29 -11.42
CA LEU A 106 10.47 0.83 -11.29
C LEU A 106 10.51 0.40 -9.83
N ASP A 107 11.18 1.14 -8.96
CA ASP A 107 11.32 0.79 -7.55
C ASP A 107 9.97 0.79 -6.82
N VAL A 108 9.10 1.77 -7.13
CA VAL A 108 7.72 1.84 -6.63
C VAL A 108 6.91 0.59 -7.02
N THR A 109 7.09 0.06 -8.24
CA THR A 109 6.41 -1.17 -8.69
C THR A 109 6.95 -2.44 -8.03
N GLN A 110 8.25 -2.51 -7.70
CA GLN A 110 8.82 -3.68 -7.01
C GLN A 110 8.36 -3.77 -5.56
N PHE A 111 8.21 -2.63 -4.88
CA PHE A 111 7.67 -2.58 -3.52
C PHE A 111 6.26 -3.16 -3.45
N SER A 112 5.41 -2.85 -4.44
CA SER A 112 4.07 -3.44 -4.58
C SER A 112 4.07 -4.96 -4.77
N ARG A 113 5.11 -5.54 -5.38
CA ARG A 113 5.18 -7.00 -5.63
C ARG A 113 5.72 -7.79 -4.45
N ARG A 114 6.58 -7.20 -3.62
CA ARG A 114 7.11 -7.84 -2.41
C ARG A 114 6.07 -8.00 -1.30
N SER A 115 4.99 -7.21 -1.32
CA SER A 115 3.87 -7.37 -0.40
C SER A 115 3.00 -8.63 -0.66
N LYS A 116 3.29 -9.41 -1.70
CA LYS A 116 2.58 -10.66 -2.04
C LYS A 116 3.30 -11.94 -1.57
N LEU A 117 4.40 -11.83 -0.81
CA LEU A 117 5.15 -12.97 -0.27
C LEU A 117 5.03 -13.03 1.25
#